data_AF-A0A962QKF7-F1
#
_entry.id   AF-A0A962QKF7-F1
#
_cell.length_a   1.000
_cell.length_b   1.000
_cell.length_c   1.000
_cell.angle_alpha   90.00
_cell.angle_beta   90.00
_cell.angle_gamma   90.00
#
_symmetry.space_group_name_H-M   'P 1'
#
loop_
_entity.id
_entity.type
_entity.pdbx_description
1 polymer ?
#
loop_
_entity_poly.entity_id
_entity_poly.type
_entity_poly.pdbx_seq_one_letter_code
_entity_poly.pdbx_strand_id
1 'polypeptide(L)'
;MTTESRAVDIIFEEVKRAALSLGHTKQQANDIAASADQRIRSRLGSQEPYIHAPDKAKRNAQIFAEFNGRNQKEVCRKWGISRRTLYRIVGDAYGNR
;
A
#
# COMPACT_ATOMS: atom_id res chain seq x y z
N MET A 1 -16.15 9.33 19.14
CA MET A 1 -14.83 9.14 18.49
C MET A 1 -14.98 9.51 17.03
N THR A 2 -14.38 10.60 16.58
CA THR A 2 -14.43 11.08 15.19
C THR A 2 -13.43 10.30 14.32
N THR A 3 -13.75 10.18 13.03
CA THR A 3 -12.98 9.40 12.04
C THR A 3 -11.52 9.85 11.92
N GLU A 4 -11.23 11.14 12.12
CA GLU A 4 -9.88 11.70 12.15
C GLU A 4 -8.98 11.09 13.23
N SER A 5 -9.54 10.78 14.42
CA SER A 5 -8.78 10.14 15.50
C SER A 5 -8.22 8.80 15.04
N ARG A 6 -8.99 8.04 14.26
CA ARG A 6 -8.67 6.66 13.88
C ARG A 6 -7.54 6.55 12.86
N ALA A 7 -7.44 7.49 11.92
CA ALA A 7 -6.39 7.47 10.89
C ALA A 7 -5.01 7.75 11.50
N VAL A 8 -4.95 8.70 12.42
CA VAL A 8 -3.71 9.07 13.08
C VAL A 8 -3.24 7.97 14.05
N ASP A 9 -4.17 7.32 14.76
CA ASP A 9 -3.86 6.16 15.61
C ASP A 9 -3.26 4.99 14.79
N ILE A 10 -3.79 4.75 13.58
CA ILE A 10 -3.24 3.73 12.66
C ILE A 10 -1.80 4.09 12.29
N ILE A 11 -1.54 5.35 11.90
CA ILE A 11 -0.20 5.77 11.51
C ILE A 11 0.78 5.63 12.68
N PHE A 12 0.38 6.02 13.89
CA PHE A 12 1.21 5.89 15.09
C PHE A 12 1.64 4.43 15.31
N GLU A 13 0.69 3.50 15.29
CA GLU A 13 0.96 2.08 15.50
C GLU A 13 1.80 1.47 14.36
N GLU A 14 1.57 1.86 13.10
CA GLU A 14 2.37 1.37 11.97
C GLU A 14 3.81 1.89 12.00
N VAL A 15 4.04 3.15 12.36
CA VAL A 15 5.40 3.71 12.53
C VAL A 15 6.14 2.98 13.66
N LYS A 16 5.45 2.73 14.77
CA LYS A 16 6.00 1.98 15.91
C LYS A 16 6.38 0.56 15.51
N ARG A 17 5.52 -0.15 14.78
CA ARG A 17 5.79 -1.51 14.26
C ARG A 17 6.99 -1.53 13.32
N ALA A 18 7.09 -0.55 12.42
CA ALA A 18 8.23 -0.40 11.53
C ALA A 18 9.54 -0.15 12.29
N ALA A 19 9.53 0.70 13.33
CA ALA A 19 10.72 0.93 14.14
C ALA A 19 11.16 -0.35 14.88
N LEU A 20 10.20 -1.11 15.43
CA LEU A 20 10.49 -2.39 16.09
C LEU A 20 11.07 -3.42 15.11
N SER A 21 10.53 -3.53 13.89
CA SER A 21 11.04 -4.49 12.89
C SER A 21 12.45 -4.17 12.39
N LEU A 22 12.86 -2.91 12.51
CA LEU A 22 14.22 -2.45 12.23
C LEU A 22 15.19 -2.61 13.42
N GLY A 23 14.73 -3.18 14.54
CA GLY A 23 15.57 -3.51 15.70
C GLY A 23 15.65 -2.42 16.78
N HIS A 24 14.81 -1.39 16.72
CA HIS A 24 14.74 -0.39 17.79
C HIS A 24 14.07 -0.96 19.05
N THR A 25 14.46 -0.44 20.22
CA THR A 25 13.80 -0.77 21.48
C THR A 25 12.37 -0.24 21.52
N LYS A 26 11.52 -0.80 22.41
CA LYS A 26 10.14 -0.34 22.60
C LYS A 26 10.06 1.15 22.95
N GLN A 27 11.00 1.65 23.77
CA GLN A 27 11.05 3.06 24.12
C GLN A 27 11.35 3.92 22.89
N GLN A 28 12.42 3.60 22.16
CA GLN A 28 12.77 4.31 20.93
C GLN A 28 11.64 4.27 19.89
N ALA A 29 10.96 3.13 19.72
CA ALA A 29 9.84 3.00 18.80
C ALA A 29 8.65 3.91 19.17
N ASN A 30 8.34 4.03 20.47
CA ASN A 30 7.32 4.97 20.94
C ASN A 30 7.73 6.43 20.70
N ASP A 31 8.99 6.78 21.00
CA ASP A 31 9.50 8.15 20.83
C ASP A 31 9.48 8.57 19.34
N ILE A 32 9.86 7.65 18.45
CA ILE A 32 9.80 7.85 16.99
C ILE A 32 8.35 8.04 16.53
N ALA A 33 7.43 7.18 16.98
CA ALA A 33 6.01 7.26 16.61
C ALA A 33 5.37 8.58 17.09
N ALA A 34 5.66 9.00 18.33
CA ALA A 34 5.19 10.27 18.88
C ALA A 34 5.73 11.48 18.10
N SER A 35 7.02 11.46 17.74
CA SER A 35 7.62 12.50 16.90
C SER A 35 6.97 12.56 15.51
N ALA A 36 6.69 11.41 14.90
CA ALA A 36 6.00 11.34 13.61
C ALA A 36 4.57 11.88 13.69
N ASP A 37 3.79 11.47 14.70
CA ASP A 37 2.43 11.97 14.97
C ASP A 37 2.40 13.50 15.08
N GLN A 38 3.26 14.07 15.93
CA GLN A 38 3.32 15.52 16.12
C GLN A 38 3.63 16.26 14.80
N ARG A 39 4.55 15.73 13.98
CA ARG A 39 4.92 16.33 12.70
C ARG A 39 3.82 16.20 11.63
N ILE A 40 3.07 15.11 11.66
CA ILE A 40 1.94 14.88 10.75
C ILE A 40 0.80 15.83 11.12
N ARG A 41 0.42 15.90 12.40
CA ARG A 41 -0.60 16.82 12.89
C ARG A 41 -0.26 18.28 12.64
N SER A 42 1.01 18.68 12.79
CA SER A 42 1.40 20.08 12.54
C SER A 42 1.38 20.47 11.06
N ARG A 43 1.61 19.53 10.14
CA ARG A 43 1.62 19.80 8.69
C ARG A 43 0.27 19.59 8.02
N LEU A 44 -0.50 18.63 8.50
CA LEU A 44 -1.75 18.17 7.88
C LEU A 44 -2.98 18.44 8.76
N GLY A 45 -2.80 18.93 9.98
CA GLY A 45 -3.92 19.33 10.84
C GLY A 45 -4.69 20.48 10.18
N SER A 46 -5.98 20.29 9.96
CA SER A 46 -6.88 21.12 9.13
C SER A 46 -6.95 20.75 7.63
N GLN A 47 -6.24 19.71 7.19
CA GLN A 47 -6.37 19.15 5.85
C GLN A 47 -7.00 17.76 5.94
N GLU A 48 -7.84 17.39 4.98
CA GLU A 48 -8.28 16.00 4.75
C GLU A 48 -7.50 15.40 3.57
N PRO A 49 -6.23 14.99 3.75
CA PRO A 49 -5.44 14.44 2.66
C PRO A 49 -5.99 13.07 2.26
N TYR A 50 -6.37 12.92 1.00
CA TYR A 50 -6.73 11.63 0.44
C TYR A 50 -5.48 10.75 0.30
N ILE A 51 -5.43 9.63 1.01
CA ILE A 51 -4.34 8.66 0.91
C ILE A 51 -4.65 7.71 -0.25
N HIS A 52 -3.90 7.83 -1.34
CA HIS A 52 -4.02 6.94 -2.48
C HIS A 52 -3.68 5.50 -2.08
N ALA A 53 -4.47 4.54 -2.60
CA ALA A 53 -4.10 3.14 -2.52
C ALA A 53 -2.74 2.91 -3.21
N PRO A 54 -1.96 1.92 -2.75
CA PRO A 54 -0.66 1.62 -3.34
C PRO A 54 -0.74 1.45 -4.85
N ASP A 55 0.23 2.01 -5.56
CA ASP A 55 0.32 1.86 -7.00
C ASP A 55 0.46 0.38 -7.38
N LYS A 56 -0.41 -0.05 -8.29
CA LYS A 56 -0.46 -1.42 -8.79
C LYS A 56 0.35 -1.58 -10.07
N ALA A 57 0.95 -0.52 -10.62
CA ALA A 57 1.67 -0.56 -11.89
C ALA A 57 2.79 -1.58 -11.88
N LYS A 58 3.67 -1.56 -10.87
CA LYS A 58 4.77 -2.53 -10.75
C LYS A 58 4.27 -3.97 -10.72
N ARG A 59 3.25 -4.25 -9.91
CA ARG A 59 2.61 -5.57 -9.82
C ARG A 59 1.98 -5.98 -11.15
N ASN A 60 1.24 -5.09 -11.80
CA ASN A 60 0.58 -5.36 -13.07
C ASN A 60 1.59 -5.61 -14.19
N ALA A 61 2.72 -4.88 -14.21
CA ALA A 61 3.81 -5.10 -15.16
C ALA A 61 4.44 -6.50 -15.00
N GLN A 62 4.63 -6.96 -13.75
CA GLN A 62 5.10 -8.33 -13.48
C GLN A 62 4.10 -9.38 -13.95
N ILE A 63 2.81 -9.19 -13.63
CA ILE A 63 1.73 -10.09 -14.09
C ILE A 63 1.70 -10.16 -15.62
N PHE A 64 1.87 -9.03 -16.30
CA PHE A 64 1.92 -8.98 -17.76
C PHE A 64 3.14 -9.70 -18.33
N ALA A 65 4.33 -9.45 -17.78
CA ALA A 65 5.57 -10.10 -18.22
C ALA A 65 5.53 -11.63 -18.06
N GLU A 66 4.81 -12.15 -17.07
CA GLU A 66 4.63 -13.59 -16.86
C GLU A 66 3.56 -14.23 -17.76
N PHE A 67 2.69 -13.44 -18.39
CA PHE A 67 1.64 -13.94 -19.25
C PHE A 67 2.15 -14.18 -20.67
N ASN A 68 2.08 -15.43 -21.14
CA ASN A 68 2.58 -15.83 -22.47
C ASN A 68 1.46 -16.01 -23.52
N GLY A 69 0.23 -15.56 -23.22
CA GLY A 69 -0.94 -15.72 -24.09
C GLY A 69 -1.72 -17.02 -23.87
N ARG A 70 -1.11 -18.07 -23.30
CA ARG A 70 -1.73 -19.39 -23.13
C ARG A 70 -1.77 -19.90 -21.69
N ASN A 71 -0.99 -19.30 -20.79
CA ASN A 71 -0.86 -19.72 -19.38
C ASN A 71 -1.84 -19.01 -18.42
N GLN A 72 -3.05 -18.62 -18.86
CA GLN A 72 -3.91 -17.75 -18.04
C GLN A 72 -4.28 -18.36 -16.69
N LYS A 73 -4.53 -19.68 -16.62
CA LYS A 73 -4.93 -20.37 -15.38
C LYS A 73 -3.80 -20.33 -14.35
N GLU A 74 -2.56 -20.50 -14.79
CA GLU A 74 -1.37 -20.50 -13.94
C GLU A 74 -1.10 -19.12 -13.38
N VAL A 75 -1.12 -18.09 -14.24
CA VAL A 75 -0.92 -16.69 -13.83
C VAL A 75 -2.01 -16.25 -12.85
N CYS A 76 -3.29 -16.56 -13.14
CA CYS A 76 -4.39 -16.24 -12.25
C CYS A 76 -4.25 -16.91 -10.87
N ARG A 77 -3.85 -18.19 -10.84
CA ARG A 77 -3.60 -18.92 -9.59
C ARG A 77 -2.43 -18.34 -8.80
N LYS A 78 -1.30 -18.07 -9.47
CA LYS A 78 -0.08 -17.56 -8.83
C LYS A 78 -0.30 -16.20 -8.18
N TRP A 79 -1.00 -15.30 -8.87
CA TRP A 79 -1.21 -13.93 -8.42
C TRP A 79 -2.53 -13.72 -7.66
N GLY A 80 -3.34 -14.77 -7.52
CA GLY A 80 -4.64 -14.69 -6.83
C GLY A 80 -5.63 -13.73 -7.50
N ILE A 81 -5.64 -13.68 -8.84
CA ILE A 81 -6.51 -12.76 -9.60
C ILE A 81 -7.52 -13.51 -10.48
N SER A 82 -8.63 -12.83 -10.79
CA SER A 82 -9.61 -13.34 -11.75
C SER A 82 -9.10 -13.25 -13.18
N ARG A 83 -9.66 -14.07 -14.08
CA ARG A 83 -9.40 -14.00 -15.53
C ARG A 83 -9.73 -12.61 -16.11
N ARG A 84 -10.80 -11.98 -15.63
CA ARG A 84 -11.18 -10.61 -16.01
C ARG A 84 -10.09 -9.61 -15.63
N THR A 85 -9.54 -9.74 -14.43
CA THR A 85 -8.45 -8.87 -13.94
C THR A 85 -7.19 -9.04 -14.80
N LEU A 86 -6.84 -10.28 -15.16
CA LEU A 86 -5.70 -10.56 -16.03
C LEU A 86 -5.86 -9.88 -17.39
N TYR A 87 -6.98 -10.07 -18.09
CA TYR A 87 -7.16 -9.45 -19.41
C TYR A 87 -7.26 -7.94 -19.35
N ARG A 88 -7.79 -7.36 -18.26
CA ARG A 88 -7.73 -5.91 -18.06
C ARG A 88 -6.29 -5.43 -17.98
N ILE A 89 -5.44 -6.10 -17.19
CA ILE A 89 -4.01 -5.76 -17.06
C ILE A 89 -3.31 -5.86 -18.42
N VAL A 90 -3.59 -6.92 -19.18
CA VAL A 90 -3.03 -7.12 -20.53
C VAL A 90 -3.49 -6.02 -21.48
N GLY A 91 -4.78 -5.66 -21.48
CA GLY A 91 -5.32 -4.58 -22.31
C GLY A 91 -4.73 -3.21 -21.96
N ASP A 92 -4.63 -2.91 -20.66
CA ASP A 92 -4.00 -1.68 -20.17
C ASP A 92 -2.50 -1.61 -20.60
N ALA A 93 -1.79 -2.75 -20.63
CA ALA A 93 -0.38 -2.82 -21.04
C ALA A 93 -0.15 -2.65 -22.56
N TYR A 94 -1.11 -3.05 -23.39
CA TYR A 94 -1.08 -2.82 -24.84
C TYR A 94 -1.52 -1.41 -25.26
N GLY A 95 -1.89 -0.54 -24.31
CA GLY A 95 -2.40 0.80 -24.63
C GLY A 95 -3.80 0.78 -25.24
N ASN A 96 -4.59 -0.28 -25.02
CA ASN A 96 -5.97 -0.38 -25.51
C ASN A 96 -6.97 0.44 -24.66
N ARG A 97 -6.52 1.56 -24.09
CA ARG A 97 -7.29 2.54 -23.33
C ARG A 97 -6.71 3.93 -23.46
#